data_AF-A0AAD6LC89-F1
#
_entry.id   AF-A0AAD6LC89-F1
#
_cell.length_a   1.000
_cell.length_b   1.000
_cell.length_c   1.000
_cell.angle_alpha   90.00
_cell.angle_beta   90.00
_cell.angle_gamma   90.00
#
_symmetry.space_group_name_H-M   'P 1'
#
loop_
_entity.id
_entity.type
_entity.pdbx_description
1 polymer ?
#
loop_
_entity_poly.entity_id
_entity_poly.type
_entity_poly.pdbx_seq_one_letter_code
_entity_poly.pdbx_strand_id
1 'polypeptide(L)'
;MSGLRRPWSDNAPLLSSRKEKQHTSLVSRSSPSSPSSVEMSTAAATTTPRRSIFLGVDVGTGSARAGLFDESGKLLGSASSPIQIWKEGDCVEQSSTDIWHAICAAVKSACSLANVSGDEVTGMGFAATCSLVAVDADGSPVTVSWSGDSRRNVIVWMDHRAVKQAENINSSNSPVLQYCGGALSPEMEPPKLLWVKENLPESWSMVFRWMDLSDWLSYRATGDDTRSLCTTVCKWTYLGHAHMQQMNGKDSRIMETCGWDDDFWEEIGLGDLVDGHHAKIGRSVAFPGHPLGSGLTPTAAQELGLVAGTPVGTSLIDAHAGGVGIMESVPELGSEAKENDNEAICHRMALICGTSTCHMAVSRNKLFIPGVWGPFWSAMIPEYWLTEGGQSATGALLDYIIENHAASPRLANRAASLKISMFELLSNTIKTMIDELKSPFLAALTEHIHVLPDFHGNRSPIADPKSKGIVFGLTLETSERQLALLYLATVQGIAYGTRHIVEHCNTHGHKIDTLLACGGLSKNSLYIQEHADILGCPIVLPRESESVLLGAAILGAVASKKYSSLTEAMKALNAAGQVIHPSKNPKVKKYHDAKYRIFHELYEQQLSQRSIMAQALE
;
A
#
# COMPACT_ATOMS: atom_id res chain seq x y z
N MET A 1 44.38 40.85 -22.38
CA MET A 1 45.48 40.39 -23.24
C MET A 1 45.08 39.00 -23.75
N SER A 2 44.35 38.91 -24.87
CA SER A 2 44.87 38.75 -26.25
C SER A 2 45.68 37.44 -26.37
N GLY A 3 45.25 36.38 -27.06
CA GLY A 3 44.75 36.25 -28.43
C GLY A 3 45.47 34.99 -28.97
N LEU A 4 44.87 34.08 -29.74
CA LEU A 4 44.52 34.27 -31.14
C LEU A 4 43.67 33.08 -31.66
N ARG A 5 42.61 33.47 -32.39
CA ARG A 5 41.84 32.73 -33.41
C ARG A 5 42.73 32.54 -34.67
N ARG A 6 42.50 31.74 -35.74
CA ARG A 6 41.36 31.21 -36.56
C ARG A 6 42.05 30.51 -37.79
N PRO A 7 41.46 30.22 -38.99
CA PRO A 7 40.06 29.96 -39.45
C PRO A 7 39.89 28.88 -40.58
N TRP A 8 38.63 28.73 -41.07
CA TRP A 8 38.10 28.43 -42.46
C TRP A 8 37.04 27.29 -42.46
N SER A 9 35.72 27.54 -42.64
CA SER A 9 34.90 27.98 -43.82
C SER A 9 34.77 26.88 -44.90
N ASP A 10 33.67 26.60 -45.61
CA ASP A 10 32.30 27.10 -45.73
C ASP A 10 31.56 26.16 -46.74
N ASN A 11 30.23 26.34 -46.89
CA ASN A 11 29.39 26.06 -48.08
C ASN A 11 28.37 24.89 -48.04
N ALA A 12 27.10 25.28 -47.83
CA ALA A 12 25.93 24.77 -48.56
C ALA A 12 25.87 25.45 -49.97
N PRO A 13 25.03 25.05 -50.96
CA PRO A 13 23.57 25.30 -50.84
C PRO A 13 22.59 24.45 -51.72
N LEU A 14 21.30 24.61 -51.38
CA LEU A 14 20.09 24.75 -52.23
C LEU A 14 19.43 23.56 -52.96
N LEU A 15 18.18 23.34 -52.52
CA LEU A 15 17.05 22.74 -53.24
C LEU A 15 16.66 23.52 -54.51
N SER A 16 16.25 22.81 -55.56
CA SER A 16 15.29 23.32 -56.53
C SER A 16 14.40 22.23 -57.12
N SER A 17 13.14 22.61 -57.31
CA SER A 17 12.02 21.88 -57.90
C SER A 17 12.09 21.77 -59.43
N ARG A 18 11.56 20.69 -60.04
CA ARG A 18 10.47 20.77 -61.05
C ARG A 18 10.08 19.40 -61.65
N LYS A 19 8.81 19.41 -62.09
CA LYS A 19 7.97 18.36 -62.69
C LYS A 19 8.31 18.03 -64.15
N GLU A 20 7.85 16.82 -64.52
CA GLU A 20 7.16 16.42 -65.76
C GLU A 20 7.90 16.10 -67.08
N LYS A 21 7.69 14.83 -67.49
CA LYS A 21 7.08 14.34 -68.76
C LYS A 21 7.96 13.91 -69.94
N GLN A 22 7.61 12.69 -70.40
CA GLN A 22 7.63 12.14 -71.78
C GLN A 22 9.03 11.85 -72.34
N HIS A 23 9.32 10.71 -73.01
CA HIS A 23 8.57 10.04 -74.06
C HIS A 23 8.95 8.55 -74.21
N THR A 24 7.93 7.80 -74.63
CA THR A 24 7.84 6.48 -75.27
C THR A 24 8.80 6.20 -76.46
N SER A 25 9.26 4.94 -76.60
CA SER A 25 9.18 4.05 -77.80
C SER A 25 10.33 2.98 -77.80
N LEU A 26 10.06 1.67 -77.70
CA LEU A 26 9.70 0.68 -78.77
C LEU A 26 10.90 0.43 -79.72
N VAL A 27 11.42 -0.77 -80.07
CA VAL A 27 10.97 -2.18 -80.03
C VAL A 27 12.20 -3.12 -80.26
N SER A 28 12.06 -4.38 -79.81
CA SER A 28 12.37 -5.63 -80.55
C SER A 28 13.65 -6.40 -80.15
N ARG A 29 13.66 -7.71 -79.89
CA ARG A 29 12.91 -8.85 -80.48
C ARG A 29 12.86 -10.09 -79.55
N SER A 30 11.67 -10.70 -79.44
CA SER A 30 11.28 -12.15 -79.48
C SER A 30 12.13 -13.19 -78.69
N SER A 31 11.64 -14.18 -77.93
CA SER A 31 10.37 -14.95 -77.77
C SER A 31 10.64 -16.04 -76.67
N PRO A 32 9.76 -16.97 -76.22
CA PRO A 32 8.32 -17.22 -76.44
C PRO A 32 7.48 -17.49 -75.15
N SER A 33 6.16 -17.61 -75.33
CA SER A 33 5.15 -18.42 -74.58
C SER A 33 5.08 -18.38 -73.03
N SER A 34 3.94 -17.88 -72.55
CA SER A 34 3.37 -17.86 -71.19
C SER A 34 3.70 -19.04 -70.27
N PRO A 35 3.88 -18.76 -68.96
CA PRO A 35 2.81 -19.12 -68.02
C PRO A 35 2.53 -18.08 -66.92
N SER A 36 1.26 -18.04 -66.52
CA SER A 36 0.70 -17.71 -65.20
C SER A 36 1.38 -16.64 -64.32
N SER A 37 0.63 -15.57 -64.09
CA SER A 37 0.79 -14.56 -63.05
C SER A 37 1.27 -15.12 -61.70
N VAL A 38 2.46 -14.72 -61.30
CA VAL A 38 2.90 -14.75 -59.90
C VAL A 38 2.29 -13.52 -59.23
N GLU A 39 1.24 -13.72 -58.44
CA GLU A 39 0.82 -12.74 -57.45
C GLU A 39 1.99 -12.51 -56.48
N MET A 40 2.59 -11.33 -56.54
CA MET A 40 3.41 -10.84 -55.43
C MET A 40 2.47 -10.57 -54.26
N SER A 41 2.32 -11.58 -53.41
CA SER A 41 1.81 -11.46 -52.04
C SER A 41 2.58 -10.33 -51.35
N THR A 42 1.95 -9.16 -51.24
CA THR A 42 2.31 -8.17 -50.23
C THR A 42 2.19 -8.86 -48.89
N ALA A 43 3.34 -9.18 -48.28
CA ALA A 43 3.39 -9.65 -46.92
C ALA A 43 2.69 -8.60 -46.05
N ALA A 44 1.44 -8.89 -45.67
CA ALA A 44 0.79 -8.19 -44.59
C ALA A 44 1.71 -8.34 -43.39
N ALA A 45 2.27 -7.22 -42.92
CA ALA A 45 2.94 -7.20 -41.64
C ALA A 45 1.90 -7.69 -40.62
N THR A 46 2.05 -8.93 -40.19
CA THR A 46 1.37 -9.46 -39.02
C THR A 46 1.79 -8.58 -37.86
N THR A 47 0.99 -7.55 -37.57
CA THR A 47 1.08 -6.82 -36.32
C THR A 47 0.77 -7.82 -35.24
N THR A 48 1.80 -8.38 -34.63
CA THR A 48 1.69 -9.02 -33.33
C THR A 48 0.87 -8.08 -32.45
N PRO A 49 -0.21 -8.53 -31.80
CA PRO A 49 -0.97 -7.66 -30.91
C PRO A 49 0.01 -7.03 -29.92
N ARG A 50 0.05 -5.69 -29.86
CA ARG A 50 0.92 -4.98 -28.92
C ARG A 50 0.58 -5.47 -27.53
N ARG A 51 1.58 -5.97 -26.81
CA ARG A 51 1.45 -6.42 -25.43
C ARG A 51 1.02 -5.23 -24.57
N SER A 52 -0.09 -5.34 -23.83
CA SER A 52 -0.41 -4.31 -22.83
C SER A 52 0.42 -4.55 -21.59
N ILE A 53 1.22 -3.55 -21.21
CA ILE A 53 2.04 -3.57 -20.00
C ILE A 53 1.54 -2.47 -19.07
N PHE A 54 1.40 -2.81 -17.79
CA PHE A 54 0.95 -1.91 -16.74
C PHE A 54 2.08 -1.63 -15.75
N LEU A 55 2.26 -0.36 -15.40
CA LEU A 55 3.28 0.09 -14.46
C LEU A 55 2.63 0.39 -13.11
N GLY A 56 3.07 -0.31 -12.06
CA GLY A 56 2.78 0.05 -10.68
C GLY A 56 3.96 0.78 -10.06
N VAL A 57 3.69 1.88 -9.36
CA VAL A 57 4.67 2.60 -8.54
C VAL A 57 4.21 2.57 -7.09
N ASP A 58 5.13 2.24 -6.18
CA ASP A 58 4.89 2.18 -4.75
C ASP A 58 5.97 2.98 -3.99
N VAL A 59 5.55 3.97 -3.22
CA VAL A 59 6.42 4.78 -2.37
C VAL A 59 6.20 4.41 -0.91
N GLY A 60 7.05 3.52 -0.40
CA GLY A 60 7.10 3.17 1.02
C GLY A 60 7.97 4.14 1.83
N THR A 61 8.17 3.86 3.11
CA THR A 61 8.94 4.75 4.02
C THR A 61 10.41 4.94 3.63
N GLY A 62 11.07 3.91 3.08
CA GLY A 62 12.52 3.91 2.83
C GLY A 62 12.93 3.90 1.37
N SER A 63 12.00 3.68 0.44
CA SER A 63 12.31 3.61 -0.99
C SER A 63 11.07 3.79 -1.86
N ALA A 64 11.27 4.33 -3.06
CA ALA A 64 10.34 4.24 -4.17
C ALA A 64 10.62 2.99 -5.00
N ARG A 65 9.57 2.24 -5.36
CA ARG A 65 9.63 1.01 -6.15
C ARG A 65 8.77 1.14 -7.40
N ALA A 66 9.20 0.47 -8.46
CA ALA A 66 8.45 0.37 -9.72
C ALA A 66 8.41 -1.09 -10.17
N GLY A 67 7.26 -1.53 -10.70
CA GLY A 67 7.05 -2.88 -11.22
C GLY A 67 6.21 -2.87 -12.51
N LEU A 68 6.64 -3.63 -13.50
CA LEU A 68 5.94 -3.80 -14.78
C LEU A 68 5.23 -5.15 -14.81
N PHE A 69 3.96 -5.16 -15.18
CA PHE A 69 3.12 -6.34 -15.20
C PHE A 69 2.49 -6.54 -16.57
N ASP A 70 2.32 -7.80 -16.98
CA ASP A 70 1.52 -8.13 -18.17
C ASP A 70 0.02 -8.29 -17.86
N GLU A 71 -0.77 -8.61 -18.89
CA GLU A 71 -2.23 -8.75 -18.79
C GLU A 71 -2.69 -9.87 -17.85
N SER A 72 -1.82 -10.83 -17.52
CA SER A 72 -2.11 -11.88 -16.53
C SER A 72 -1.73 -11.49 -15.11
N GLY A 73 -1.22 -10.27 -14.92
CA GLY A 73 -0.68 -9.77 -13.66
C GLY A 73 0.68 -10.36 -13.32
N LYS A 74 1.43 -10.93 -14.27
CA LYS A 74 2.77 -11.47 -14.01
C LYS A 74 3.81 -10.35 -13.97
N LEU A 75 4.67 -10.33 -12.94
CA LEU A 75 5.77 -9.37 -12.86
C LEU A 75 6.83 -9.64 -13.95
N LEU A 76 7.16 -8.62 -14.73
CA LEU A 76 8.14 -8.66 -15.82
C LEU A 76 9.51 -8.13 -15.40
N GLY A 77 9.50 -7.13 -14.52
CA GLY A 77 10.69 -6.55 -13.95
C GLY A 77 10.31 -5.49 -12.92
N SER A 78 11.16 -5.36 -11.90
CA SER A 78 10.98 -4.38 -10.83
C SER A 78 12.32 -3.79 -10.42
N ALA A 79 12.29 -2.56 -9.92
CA ALA A 79 13.45 -1.92 -9.33
C ALA A 79 13.04 -1.01 -8.16
N SER A 80 14.01 -0.66 -7.33
CA SER A 80 13.83 0.22 -6.17
C SER A 80 14.91 1.30 -6.14
N SER A 81 14.57 2.48 -5.65
CA SER A 81 15.49 3.57 -5.39
C SER A 81 15.26 4.11 -3.97
N PRO A 82 16.32 4.29 -3.15
CA PRO A 82 16.16 4.79 -1.79
C PRO A 82 15.64 6.23 -1.79
N ILE A 83 14.91 6.59 -0.73
CA ILE A 83 14.45 7.97 -0.50
C ILE A 83 15.06 8.51 0.80
N GLN A 84 15.35 9.79 0.82
CA GLN A 84 15.90 10.48 1.98
C GLN A 84 14.84 10.65 3.08
N ILE A 85 15.19 10.28 4.31
CA ILE A 85 14.38 10.50 5.50
C ILE A 85 15.16 11.31 6.53
N TRP A 86 14.51 12.28 7.17
CA TRP A 86 15.03 12.99 8.34
C TRP A 86 14.18 12.62 9.55
N LYS A 87 14.84 12.21 10.64
CA LYS A 87 14.16 11.81 11.89
C LYS A 87 14.81 12.53 13.07
N GLU A 88 14.02 13.36 13.75
CA GLU A 88 14.44 14.20 14.86
C GLU A 88 13.38 14.09 15.98
N GLY A 89 13.60 13.20 16.95
CA GLY A 89 12.59 12.87 17.96
C GLY A 89 11.34 12.27 17.32
N ASP A 90 10.18 12.88 17.60
CA ASP A 90 8.87 12.50 17.05
C ASP A 90 8.61 13.09 15.66
N CYS A 91 9.49 13.98 15.16
CA CYS A 91 9.39 14.57 13.83
C CYS A 91 10.09 13.67 12.79
N VAL A 92 9.34 13.29 11.75
CA VAL A 92 9.81 12.47 10.63
C VAL A 92 9.41 13.14 9.31
N GLU A 93 10.40 13.50 8.50
CA GLU A 93 10.24 14.33 7.32
C GLU A 93 10.87 13.70 6.08
N GLN A 94 10.30 14.01 4.91
CA GLN A 94 10.78 13.60 3.60
C GLN A 94 10.75 14.77 2.61
N SER A 95 11.28 14.52 1.40
CA SER A 95 11.26 15.48 0.30
C SER A 95 10.49 14.93 -0.89
N SER A 96 9.44 15.65 -1.30
CA SER A 96 8.65 15.29 -2.48
C SER A 96 9.49 15.26 -3.77
N THR A 97 10.43 16.20 -3.92
CA THR A 97 11.39 16.24 -5.04
C THR A 97 12.30 15.01 -5.07
N ASP A 98 12.85 14.62 -3.92
CA ASP A 98 13.70 13.43 -3.80
C ASP A 98 12.92 12.15 -4.15
N ILE A 99 11.69 12.03 -3.62
CA ILE A 99 10.77 10.93 -3.92
C ILE A 99 10.52 10.82 -5.43
N TRP A 100 10.23 11.94 -6.11
CA TRP A 100 9.97 11.92 -7.55
C TRP A 100 11.21 11.49 -8.36
N HIS A 101 12.40 11.95 -7.98
CA HIS A 101 13.64 11.50 -8.60
C HIS A 101 13.88 10.00 -8.39
N ALA A 102 13.62 9.49 -7.18
CA ALA A 102 13.73 8.06 -6.87
C ALA A 102 12.74 7.22 -7.69
N ILE A 103 11.50 7.69 -7.89
CA ILE A 103 10.52 7.05 -8.79
C ILE A 103 11.06 7.01 -10.22
N CYS A 104 11.55 8.14 -10.74
CA CYS A 104 12.10 8.19 -12.10
C CYS A 104 13.25 7.20 -12.30
N ALA A 105 14.13 7.08 -11.31
CA ALA A 105 15.23 6.10 -11.33
C ALA A 105 14.70 4.66 -11.29
N ALA A 106 13.74 4.36 -10.41
CA ALA A 106 13.14 3.03 -10.28
C ALA A 106 12.40 2.63 -11.56
N VAL A 107 11.60 3.51 -12.16
CA VAL A 107 10.85 3.23 -13.39
C VAL A 107 11.79 2.92 -14.55
N LYS A 108 12.80 3.76 -14.79
CA LYS A 108 13.80 3.53 -15.86
C LYS A 108 14.54 2.20 -15.67
N SER A 109 14.91 1.89 -14.42
CA SER A 109 15.58 0.65 -14.10
C SER A 109 14.66 -0.57 -14.28
N ALA A 110 13.38 -0.48 -13.88
CA ALA A 110 12.40 -1.55 -14.08
C ALA A 110 12.15 -1.82 -15.58
N CYS A 111 11.99 -0.78 -16.40
CA CYS A 111 11.86 -0.91 -17.86
C CYS A 111 13.08 -1.59 -18.48
N SER A 112 14.29 -1.19 -18.08
CA SER A 112 15.54 -1.80 -18.55
C SER A 112 15.63 -3.28 -18.18
N LEU A 113 15.33 -3.64 -16.92
CA LEU A 113 15.36 -5.03 -16.43
C LEU A 113 14.28 -5.91 -17.08
N ALA A 114 13.11 -5.35 -17.38
CA ALA A 114 12.03 -6.04 -18.08
C ALA A 114 12.24 -6.14 -19.59
N ASN A 115 13.22 -5.41 -20.15
CA ASN A 115 13.40 -5.18 -21.59
C ASN A 115 12.11 -4.68 -22.26
N VAL A 116 11.51 -3.66 -21.66
CA VAL A 116 10.26 -3.02 -22.07
C VAL A 116 10.55 -1.59 -22.48
N SER A 117 10.12 -1.18 -23.67
CA SER A 117 10.20 0.22 -24.08
C SER A 117 9.05 1.05 -23.49
N GLY A 118 9.29 2.34 -23.27
CA GLY A 118 8.31 3.22 -22.63
C GLY A 118 6.97 3.36 -23.38
N ASP A 119 6.95 3.07 -24.68
CA ASP A 119 5.74 3.07 -25.52
C ASP A 119 4.91 1.78 -25.44
N GLU A 120 5.43 0.73 -24.80
CA GLU A 120 4.69 -0.48 -24.46
C GLU A 120 3.90 -0.34 -23.14
N VAL A 121 4.20 0.68 -22.33
CA VAL A 121 3.47 0.97 -21.08
C VAL A 121 2.14 1.63 -21.41
N THR A 122 1.07 0.87 -21.26
CA THR A 122 -0.31 1.26 -21.65
C THR A 122 -1.11 1.94 -20.55
N GLY A 123 -0.63 1.89 -19.30
CA GLY A 123 -1.24 2.58 -18.17
C GLY A 123 -0.39 2.44 -16.92
N MET A 124 -0.53 3.39 -16.00
CA MET A 124 0.19 3.38 -14.73
C MET A 124 -0.66 3.83 -13.55
N GLY A 125 -0.27 3.41 -12.35
CA GLY A 125 -0.88 3.86 -11.10
C GLY A 125 0.15 4.04 -10.00
N PHE A 126 -0.22 4.85 -9.01
CA PHE A 126 0.60 5.18 -7.86
C PHE A 126 -0.03 4.66 -6.57
N ALA A 127 0.82 4.13 -5.70
CA ALA A 127 0.53 3.89 -4.31
C ALA A 127 1.63 4.51 -3.44
N ALA A 128 1.28 4.99 -2.26
CA ALA A 128 2.25 5.53 -1.32
C ALA A 128 1.76 5.43 0.12
N THR A 129 2.67 5.59 1.09
CA THR A 129 2.29 5.86 2.48
C THR A 129 1.36 7.08 2.56
N CYS A 130 0.43 7.12 3.51
CA CYS A 130 -0.39 8.30 3.81
C CYS A 130 0.41 9.39 4.54
N SER A 131 1.34 10.01 3.81
CA SER A 131 2.17 11.12 4.27
C SER A 131 1.61 12.44 3.71
N LEU A 132 1.79 13.55 4.43
CA LEU A 132 1.26 14.87 4.05
C LEU A 132 2.27 15.66 3.22
N VAL A 133 1.88 16.14 2.04
CA VAL A 133 2.72 16.95 1.17
C VAL A 133 2.21 18.40 1.11
N ALA A 134 3.14 19.34 1.24
CA ALA A 134 2.89 20.79 1.16
C ALA A 134 3.52 21.39 -0.11
N VAL A 135 2.71 22.05 -0.94
CA VAL A 135 3.19 22.75 -2.15
C VAL A 135 2.54 24.12 -2.36
N ASP A 136 3.28 25.01 -3.02
CA ASP A 136 2.82 26.33 -3.45
C ASP A 136 2.09 26.26 -4.81
N ALA A 137 1.57 27.39 -5.30
CA ALA A 137 0.73 27.51 -6.48
C ALA A 137 1.43 27.09 -7.79
N ASP A 138 2.76 27.22 -7.85
CA ASP A 138 3.59 26.77 -8.96
C ASP A 138 4.02 25.30 -8.82
N GLY A 139 3.61 24.62 -7.73
CA GLY A 139 4.00 23.25 -7.39
C GLY A 139 5.33 23.14 -6.63
N SER A 140 5.96 24.26 -6.28
CA SER A 140 7.21 24.27 -5.51
C SER A 140 7.01 23.75 -4.08
N PRO A 141 7.98 23.02 -3.51
CA PRO A 141 7.94 22.56 -2.12
C PRO A 141 7.84 23.69 -1.10
N VAL A 142 6.90 23.58 -0.13
CA VAL A 142 6.80 24.48 1.03
C VAL A 142 7.23 23.75 2.29
N THR A 143 8.15 24.32 3.07
CA THR A 143 8.70 23.64 4.27
C THR A 143 7.60 23.30 5.28
N VAL A 144 7.65 22.09 5.82
CA VAL A 144 6.90 21.64 7.01
C VAL A 144 7.82 21.40 8.20
N SER A 145 9.06 21.88 8.10
CA SER A 145 10.14 21.69 9.06
C SER A 145 10.49 22.97 9.81
N TRP A 146 10.78 22.84 11.11
CA TRP A 146 11.36 23.93 11.93
C TRP A 146 12.69 24.45 11.41
N SER A 147 13.41 23.62 10.64
CA SER A 147 14.68 24.01 10.02
C SER A 147 14.52 25.11 8.96
N GLY A 148 13.31 25.32 8.44
CA GLY A 148 13.05 26.21 7.30
C GLY A 148 13.53 25.66 5.95
N ASP A 149 14.09 24.45 5.90
CA ASP A 149 14.56 23.82 4.67
C ASP A 149 13.36 23.43 3.78
N SER A 150 13.15 24.18 2.69
CA SER A 150 12.05 23.95 1.76
C SER A 150 12.04 22.56 1.13
N ARG A 151 13.18 21.84 1.13
CA ARG A 151 13.22 20.44 0.65
C ARG A 151 12.43 19.51 1.55
N ARG A 152 12.29 19.83 2.84
CA ARG A 152 11.53 19.05 3.83
C ARG A 152 10.07 19.49 3.82
N ASN A 153 9.34 19.09 2.79
CA ASN A 153 7.95 19.48 2.54
C ASN A 153 6.94 18.33 2.72
N VAL A 154 7.39 17.21 3.29
CA VAL A 154 6.54 16.04 3.55
C VAL A 154 6.60 15.68 5.03
N ILE A 155 5.44 15.66 5.71
CA ILE A 155 5.30 15.08 7.05
C ILE A 155 4.98 13.60 6.87
N VAL A 156 5.89 12.73 7.30
CA VAL A 156 5.77 11.28 7.06
C VAL A 156 4.62 10.69 7.88
N TRP A 157 3.98 9.62 7.40
CA TRP A 157 2.86 8.95 8.06
C TRP A 157 3.12 8.67 9.56
N MET A 158 4.32 8.17 9.90
CA MET A 158 4.73 7.79 11.27
C MET A 158 5.21 8.96 12.15
N ASP A 159 5.06 10.20 11.69
CA ASP A 159 5.37 11.40 12.48
C ASP A 159 4.32 11.61 13.57
N HIS A 160 4.76 11.80 14.81
CA HIS A 160 3.90 11.95 16.00
C HIS A 160 3.95 13.37 16.59
N ARG A 161 4.44 14.38 15.86
CA ARG A 161 4.48 15.78 16.34
C ARG A 161 3.11 16.33 16.74
N ALA A 162 2.04 15.78 16.16
CA ALA A 162 0.67 16.25 16.28
C ALA A 162 -0.17 15.55 17.38
N VAL A 163 0.46 14.86 18.35
CA VAL A 163 -0.25 14.17 19.46
C VAL A 163 -1.21 15.10 20.20
N LYS A 164 -0.75 16.31 20.58
CA LYS A 164 -1.57 17.27 21.31
C LYS A 164 -2.80 17.72 20.50
N GLN A 165 -2.62 17.94 19.20
CA GLN A 165 -3.69 18.34 18.29
C GLN A 165 -4.72 17.21 18.12
N ALA A 166 -4.26 15.96 18.01
CA ALA A 166 -5.15 14.81 17.97
C ALA A 166 -5.98 14.69 19.27
N GLU A 167 -5.35 14.83 20.45
CA GLU A 167 -6.06 14.83 21.74
C GLU A 167 -7.12 15.93 21.82
N ASN A 168 -6.78 17.15 21.38
CA ASN A 168 -7.71 18.27 21.34
C ASN A 168 -8.89 17.99 20.40
N ILE A 169 -8.65 17.52 19.18
CA ILE A 169 -9.71 17.19 18.21
C ILE A 169 -10.61 16.09 18.77
N ASN A 170 -10.03 15.05 19.38
CA ASN A 170 -10.79 13.93 19.94
C ASN A 170 -11.68 14.34 21.12
N SER A 171 -11.48 15.51 21.73
CA SER A 171 -12.34 16.04 22.79
C SER A 171 -13.67 16.64 22.27
N SER A 172 -13.78 16.91 20.96
CA SER A 172 -14.96 17.56 20.33
C SER A 172 -16.21 16.67 20.22
N ASN A 173 -16.08 15.34 20.37
CA ASN A 173 -17.18 14.38 20.14
C ASN A 173 -17.88 14.53 18.78
N SER A 174 -17.18 15.05 17.75
CA SER A 174 -17.75 15.22 16.41
C SER A 174 -18.27 13.89 15.83
N PRO A 175 -19.43 13.87 15.15
CA PRO A 175 -19.96 12.67 14.50
C PRO A 175 -19.00 12.05 13.49
N VAL A 176 -18.07 12.81 12.90
CA VAL A 176 -17.14 12.28 11.90
C VAL A 176 -16.13 11.29 12.52
N LEU A 177 -15.81 11.45 13.80
CA LEU A 177 -14.86 10.59 14.52
C LEU A 177 -15.33 9.13 14.61
N GLN A 178 -16.64 8.87 14.47
CA GLN A 178 -17.20 7.52 14.49
C GLN A 178 -16.66 6.63 13.34
N TYR A 179 -16.23 7.24 12.22
CA TYR A 179 -15.62 6.51 11.09
C TYR A 179 -14.14 6.20 11.31
N CYS A 180 -13.51 6.83 12.31
CA CYS A 180 -12.12 6.61 12.69
C CYS A 180 -12.01 5.68 13.91
N GLY A 181 -13.02 4.85 14.17
CA GLY A 181 -13.06 3.99 15.36
C GLY A 181 -13.26 4.76 16.68
N GLY A 182 -13.71 6.02 16.60
CA GLY A 182 -14.00 6.89 17.74
C GLY A 182 -12.96 7.97 18.03
N ALA A 183 -11.78 7.91 17.42
CA ALA A 183 -10.71 8.90 17.63
C ALA A 183 -9.77 8.99 16.41
N LEU A 184 -9.28 10.19 16.12
CA LEU A 184 -8.19 10.40 15.16
C LEU A 184 -6.84 10.03 15.77
N SER A 185 -6.02 9.36 14.96
CA SER A 185 -4.59 9.17 15.23
C SER A 185 -3.81 10.45 14.94
N PRO A 186 -2.72 10.76 15.68
CA PRO A 186 -1.78 11.83 15.29
C PRO A 186 -1.15 11.62 13.91
N GLU A 187 -1.20 10.38 13.38
CA GLU A 187 -0.70 10.02 12.05
C GLU A 187 -1.65 10.45 10.92
N MET A 188 -2.91 10.78 11.23
CA MET A 188 -3.88 11.28 10.24
C MET A 188 -3.66 12.77 9.94
N GLU A 189 -4.26 13.25 8.85
CA GLU A 189 -3.91 14.56 8.29
C GLU A 189 -4.48 15.77 9.05
N PRO A 190 -5.71 15.77 9.60
CA PRO A 190 -6.22 16.93 10.32
C PRO A 190 -5.37 17.34 11.53
N PRO A 191 -4.90 16.42 12.41
CA PRO A 191 -3.95 16.78 13.47
C PRO A 191 -2.66 17.40 12.94
N LYS A 192 -2.08 16.86 11.86
CA LYS A 192 -0.86 17.39 11.23
C LYS A 192 -1.05 18.78 10.66
N LEU A 193 -2.17 19.02 9.98
CA LEU A 193 -2.55 20.33 9.45
C LEU A 193 -2.72 21.36 10.57
N LEU A 194 -3.44 21.00 11.64
CA LEU A 194 -3.60 21.86 12.80
C LEU A 194 -2.25 22.17 13.46
N TRP A 195 -1.37 21.17 13.56
CA TRP A 195 -0.02 21.38 14.07
C TRP A 195 0.76 22.39 13.21
N VAL A 196 0.75 22.25 11.87
CA VAL A 196 1.44 23.21 10.98
C VAL A 196 0.85 24.60 11.13
N LYS A 197 -0.48 24.74 11.18
CA LYS A 197 -1.14 26.03 11.33
C LYS A 197 -0.72 26.75 12.61
N GLU A 198 -0.62 26.03 13.71
CA GLU A 198 -0.23 26.59 15.02
C GLU A 198 1.26 26.91 15.13
N ASN A 199 2.12 26.09 14.48
CA ASN A 199 3.56 26.10 14.72
C ASN A 199 4.37 26.75 13.58
N LEU A 200 3.86 26.70 12.34
CA LEU A 200 4.52 27.19 11.13
C LEU A 200 3.56 28.11 10.33
N PRO A 201 3.12 29.25 10.90
CA PRO A 201 2.11 30.10 10.27
C PRO A 201 2.55 30.70 8.93
N GLU A 202 3.86 30.95 8.74
CA GLU A 202 4.41 31.38 7.46
C GLU A 202 4.21 30.30 6.38
N SER A 203 4.60 29.05 6.66
CA SER A 203 4.34 27.92 5.77
C SER A 203 2.86 27.75 5.49
N TRP A 204 2.01 27.80 6.51
CA TRP A 204 0.56 27.70 6.36
C TRP A 204 -0.01 28.72 5.37
N SER A 205 0.49 29.97 5.43
CA SER A 205 0.08 31.04 4.52
C SER A 205 0.54 30.82 3.07
N MET A 206 1.72 30.24 2.88
CA MET A 206 2.31 29.98 1.55
C MET A 206 1.70 28.75 0.87
N VAL A 207 1.25 27.74 1.63
CA VAL A 207 0.74 26.52 1.01
C VAL A 207 -0.53 26.79 0.21
N PHE A 208 -0.44 26.44 -1.07
CA PHE A 208 -1.56 26.46 -2.01
C PHE A 208 -2.30 25.11 -2.01
N ARG A 209 -1.59 23.99 -1.81
CA ARG A 209 -2.21 22.65 -1.72
C ARG A 209 -1.58 21.79 -0.64
N TRP A 210 -2.47 21.17 0.11
CA TRP A 210 -2.21 20.05 1.00
C TRP A 210 -2.70 18.78 0.32
N MET A 211 -1.84 17.77 0.22
CA MET A 211 -2.16 16.53 -0.48
C MET A 211 -1.62 15.34 0.30
N ASP A 212 -2.35 14.22 0.27
CA ASP A 212 -1.75 12.93 0.60
C ASP A 212 -0.66 12.63 -0.45
N LEU A 213 0.42 11.97 -0.03
CA LEU A 213 1.56 11.69 -0.90
C LEU A 213 1.13 10.96 -2.17
N SER A 214 0.22 10.00 -2.07
CA SER A 214 -0.24 9.24 -3.23
C SER A 214 -1.00 10.12 -4.24
N ASP A 215 -1.79 11.09 -3.76
CA ASP A 215 -2.47 12.10 -4.59
C ASP A 215 -1.45 13.07 -5.22
N TRP A 216 -0.44 13.51 -4.46
CA TRP A 216 0.62 14.37 -4.96
C TRP A 216 1.39 13.72 -6.12
N LEU A 217 1.66 12.41 -6.05
CA LEU A 217 2.31 11.69 -7.15
C LEU A 217 1.47 11.72 -8.43
N SER A 218 0.17 11.47 -8.30
CA SER A 218 -0.77 11.47 -9.41
C SER A 218 -0.92 12.88 -10.02
N TYR A 219 -0.99 13.91 -9.18
CA TYR A 219 -0.99 15.32 -9.58
C TYR A 219 0.32 15.71 -10.27
N ARG A 220 1.48 15.35 -9.71
CA ARG A 220 2.80 15.63 -10.30
C ARG A 220 3.00 14.96 -11.66
N ALA A 221 2.34 13.82 -11.87
CA ALA A 221 2.38 13.08 -13.12
C ALA A 221 1.46 13.67 -14.20
N THR A 222 0.28 14.19 -13.83
CA THR A 222 -0.82 14.51 -14.76
C THR A 222 -1.23 15.97 -14.83
N GLY A 223 -0.93 16.76 -13.79
CA GLY A 223 -1.47 18.10 -13.56
C GLY A 223 -2.94 18.12 -13.13
N ASP A 224 -3.59 16.96 -12.98
CA ASP A 224 -4.98 16.83 -12.52
C ASP A 224 -5.04 16.84 -10.99
N ASP A 225 -5.84 17.75 -10.45
CA ASP A 225 -6.00 18.00 -9.02
C ASP A 225 -7.07 17.13 -8.35
N THR A 226 -7.63 16.15 -9.06
CA THR A 226 -8.59 15.19 -8.50
C THR A 226 -7.92 14.32 -7.44
N ARG A 227 -8.55 14.21 -6.26
CA ARG A 227 -8.08 13.40 -5.12
C ARG A 227 -8.62 11.98 -5.17
N SER A 228 -7.92 11.06 -4.54
CA SER A 228 -8.41 9.71 -4.32
C SER A 228 -9.49 9.67 -3.24
N LEU A 229 -10.56 8.92 -3.48
CA LEU A 229 -11.49 8.54 -2.41
C LEU A 229 -10.79 7.75 -1.30
N CYS A 230 -9.73 6.99 -1.61
CA CYS A 230 -9.00 6.23 -0.61
C CYS A 230 -8.36 7.14 0.44
N THR A 231 -7.55 8.11 -0.01
CA THR A 231 -6.81 9.01 0.87
C THR A 231 -7.76 9.86 1.68
N THR A 232 -8.67 10.55 1.00
CA THR A 232 -9.59 11.51 1.60
C THR A 232 -10.50 10.86 2.65
N VAL A 233 -11.10 9.70 2.34
CA VAL A 233 -12.00 9.01 3.26
C VAL A 233 -11.24 8.43 4.45
N CYS A 234 -10.08 7.80 4.22
CA CYS A 234 -9.39 7.08 5.28
C CYS A 234 -8.59 7.99 6.23
N LYS A 235 -8.10 9.15 5.75
CA LYS A 235 -7.09 9.97 6.48
C LYS A 235 -7.45 11.46 6.58
N TRP A 236 -8.45 11.93 5.83
CA TRP A 236 -8.90 13.33 5.82
C TRP A 236 -10.35 13.51 6.26
N THR A 237 -10.96 12.50 6.86
CA THR A 237 -12.34 12.57 7.40
C THR A 237 -13.45 12.83 6.36
N TYR A 238 -13.15 12.65 5.07
CA TYR A 238 -14.13 12.81 4.00
C TYR A 238 -15.21 11.73 4.04
N LEU A 239 -16.48 12.13 3.99
CA LEU A 239 -17.62 11.22 3.99
C LEU A 239 -17.95 10.73 2.57
N GLY A 240 -17.19 9.75 2.07
CA GLY A 240 -17.33 9.23 0.70
C GLY A 240 -18.74 8.73 0.35
N HIS A 241 -19.55 8.32 1.34
CA HIS A 241 -20.91 7.86 1.13
C HIS A 241 -21.93 8.98 0.84
N ALA A 242 -21.56 10.25 1.00
CA ALA A 242 -22.38 11.39 0.57
C ALA A 242 -22.73 11.30 -0.93
N HIS A 243 -21.85 10.67 -1.71
CA HIS A 243 -22.05 10.41 -3.15
C HIS A 243 -23.14 9.39 -3.46
N MET A 244 -23.53 8.52 -2.52
CA MET A 244 -24.50 7.44 -2.79
C MET A 244 -25.86 7.97 -3.27
N GLN A 245 -26.29 9.15 -2.79
CA GLN A 245 -27.56 9.77 -3.20
C GLN A 245 -27.50 10.38 -4.61
N GLN A 246 -26.29 10.63 -5.13
CA GLN A 246 -26.04 11.24 -6.42
C GLN A 246 -25.76 10.22 -7.53
N MET A 247 -25.60 8.93 -7.20
CA MET A 247 -25.31 7.86 -8.18
C MET A 247 -26.51 7.47 -9.08
N ASN A 248 -27.60 8.24 -9.08
CA ASN A 248 -28.76 7.99 -9.94
C ASN A 248 -28.49 8.40 -11.41
N GLY A 249 -27.75 7.56 -12.13
CA GLY A 249 -27.89 7.41 -13.59
C GLY A 249 -26.88 8.12 -14.50
N LYS A 250 -25.76 8.65 -14.00
CA LYS A 250 -24.64 9.10 -14.86
C LYS A 250 -23.34 8.43 -14.43
N ASP A 251 -22.69 7.75 -15.37
CA ASP A 251 -21.37 7.08 -15.30
C ASP A 251 -20.18 8.01 -14.98
N SER A 252 -20.40 9.17 -14.31
CA SER A 252 -19.30 10.07 -13.96
C SER A 252 -18.57 9.53 -12.74
N ARG A 253 -17.42 8.90 -12.99
CA ARG A 253 -16.48 8.42 -11.97
C ARG A 253 -15.67 9.55 -11.29
N ILE A 254 -15.72 10.78 -11.83
CA ILE A 254 -15.27 12.02 -11.16
C ILE A 254 -16.50 12.65 -10.51
N MET A 255 -16.37 13.01 -9.24
CA MET A 255 -17.44 13.61 -8.45
C MET A 255 -16.95 14.92 -7.83
N GLU A 256 -17.76 15.98 -7.97
CA GLU A 256 -17.56 17.21 -7.22
C GLU A 256 -17.67 16.91 -5.72
N THR A 257 -16.82 17.50 -4.89
CA THR A 257 -16.79 17.13 -3.48
C THR A 257 -18.06 17.55 -2.74
N CYS A 258 -18.73 16.59 -2.11
CA CYS A 258 -19.89 16.83 -1.23
C CYS A 258 -19.80 16.11 0.12
N GLY A 259 -18.66 15.49 0.43
CA GLY A 259 -18.43 14.72 1.65
C GLY A 259 -17.54 15.42 2.68
N TRP A 260 -17.08 16.65 2.43
CA TRP A 260 -16.41 17.44 3.45
C TRP A 260 -17.45 17.91 4.48
N ASP A 261 -17.14 17.77 5.76
CA ASP A 261 -17.97 18.23 6.87
C ASP A 261 -17.45 19.60 7.34
N ASP A 262 -18.02 20.68 6.80
CA ASP A 262 -17.52 22.04 7.03
C ASP A 262 -17.58 22.43 8.51
N ASP A 263 -18.65 22.02 9.21
CA ASP A 263 -18.81 22.26 10.65
C ASP A 263 -17.65 21.62 11.44
N PHE A 264 -17.25 20.40 11.08
CA PHE A 264 -16.09 19.74 11.70
C PHE A 264 -14.79 20.51 11.45
N TRP A 265 -14.51 20.93 10.22
CA TRP A 265 -13.27 21.65 9.90
C TRP A 265 -13.23 23.03 10.57
N GLU A 266 -14.35 23.73 10.67
CA GLU A 266 -14.48 24.96 11.45
C GLU A 266 -14.25 24.73 12.95
N GLU A 267 -14.88 23.71 13.53
CA GLU A 267 -14.79 23.36 14.95
C GLU A 267 -13.36 23.08 15.40
N ILE A 268 -12.58 22.35 14.60
CA ILE A 268 -11.18 22.01 14.92
C ILE A 268 -10.19 23.14 14.64
N GLY A 269 -10.69 24.33 14.24
CA GLY A 269 -9.85 25.50 13.96
C GLY A 269 -9.17 25.48 12.59
N LEU A 270 -9.68 24.72 11.63
CA LEU A 270 -9.18 24.60 10.25
C LEU A 270 -10.20 25.09 9.20
N GLY A 271 -11.15 25.95 9.59
CA GLY A 271 -12.21 26.47 8.70
C GLY A 271 -11.71 27.24 7.48
N ASP A 272 -10.49 27.77 7.49
CA ASP A 272 -9.86 28.39 6.32
C ASP A 272 -9.53 27.40 5.19
N LEU A 273 -9.60 26.09 5.46
CA LEU A 273 -9.53 25.06 4.42
C LEU A 273 -10.88 24.84 3.72
N VAL A 274 -12.00 25.34 4.25
CA VAL A 274 -13.33 25.30 3.60
C VAL A 274 -13.41 26.35 2.49
N ASP A 275 -12.68 27.46 2.66
CA ASP A 275 -12.66 28.59 1.73
C ASP A 275 -12.35 28.16 0.29
N GLY A 276 -13.02 28.83 -0.66
CA GLY A 276 -12.87 28.54 -2.08
C GLY A 276 -13.28 27.12 -2.45
N HIS A 277 -14.27 26.56 -1.76
CA HIS A 277 -14.74 25.18 -1.97
C HIS A 277 -13.62 24.16 -1.79
N HIS A 278 -12.95 24.17 -0.63
CA HIS A 278 -11.93 23.17 -0.30
C HIS A 278 -10.74 23.14 -1.25
N ALA A 279 -10.41 24.25 -1.91
CA ALA A 279 -9.41 24.31 -2.99
C ALA A 279 -8.02 23.78 -2.57
N LYS A 280 -7.64 24.00 -1.31
CA LYS A 280 -6.34 23.57 -0.78
C LYS A 280 -6.27 22.06 -0.54
N ILE A 281 -7.39 21.40 -0.23
CA ILE A 281 -7.43 19.98 0.16
C ILE A 281 -8.05 19.08 -0.90
N GLY A 282 -8.85 19.63 -1.82
CA GLY A 282 -9.39 18.94 -3.00
C GLY A 282 -10.85 19.29 -3.28
N ARG A 283 -11.13 19.70 -4.52
CA ARG A 283 -12.49 20.03 -5.05
C ARG A 283 -13.18 18.87 -5.74
N SER A 284 -12.39 17.88 -6.16
CA SER A 284 -12.84 16.73 -6.93
C SER A 284 -12.26 15.48 -6.31
N VAL A 285 -13.08 14.43 -6.23
CA VAL A 285 -12.66 13.10 -5.80
C VAL A 285 -13.05 12.07 -6.86
N ALA A 286 -12.30 10.97 -6.93
CA ALA A 286 -12.61 9.88 -7.85
C ALA A 286 -12.37 8.50 -7.24
N PHE A 287 -13.04 7.51 -7.83
CA PHE A 287 -12.83 6.10 -7.51
C PHE A 287 -11.40 5.65 -7.85
N PRO A 288 -10.86 4.65 -7.13
CA PRO A 288 -9.57 4.07 -7.45
C PRO A 288 -9.46 3.64 -8.93
N GLY A 289 -8.37 4.03 -9.59
CA GLY A 289 -8.12 3.69 -11.00
C GLY A 289 -8.88 4.55 -12.01
N HIS A 290 -9.58 5.61 -11.58
CA HIS A 290 -10.16 6.58 -12.50
C HIS A 290 -9.08 7.29 -13.34
N PRO A 291 -9.23 7.42 -14.68
CA PRO A 291 -8.23 8.07 -15.52
C PRO A 291 -8.13 9.58 -15.26
N LEU A 292 -6.94 10.05 -14.89
CA LEU A 292 -6.68 11.45 -14.56
C LEU A 292 -6.20 12.27 -15.77
N GLY A 293 -6.77 13.46 -15.92
CA GLY A 293 -6.43 14.43 -16.95
C GLY A 293 -6.40 13.82 -18.36
N SER A 294 -5.32 14.11 -19.08
CA SER A 294 -5.01 13.46 -20.36
C SER A 294 -3.92 12.39 -20.22
N GLY A 295 -3.69 11.86 -19.00
CA GLY A 295 -2.56 10.99 -18.68
C GLY A 295 -1.29 11.77 -18.34
N LEU A 296 -0.12 11.15 -18.53
CA LEU A 296 1.17 11.78 -18.24
C LEU A 296 1.37 13.10 -18.99
N THR A 297 1.78 14.14 -18.26
CA THR A 297 2.27 15.38 -18.89
C THR A 297 3.53 15.12 -19.71
N PRO A 298 3.85 15.96 -20.71
CA PRO A 298 5.10 15.84 -21.48
C PRO A 298 6.35 15.82 -20.58
N THR A 299 6.36 16.67 -19.54
CA THR A 299 7.47 16.75 -18.57
C THR A 299 7.61 15.44 -17.79
N ALA A 300 6.52 14.95 -17.18
CA ALA A 300 6.55 13.71 -16.40
C ALA A 300 6.92 12.50 -17.28
N ALA A 301 6.38 12.42 -18.51
CA ALA A 301 6.72 11.37 -19.45
C ALA A 301 8.23 11.35 -19.79
N GLN A 302 8.82 12.52 -20.06
CA GLN A 302 10.26 12.64 -20.30
C GLN A 302 11.10 12.22 -19.08
N GLU A 303 10.70 12.66 -17.89
CA GLU A 303 11.39 12.34 -16.64
C GLU A 303 11.34 10.83 -16.32
N LEU A 304 10.20 10.18 -16.55
CA LEU A 304 9.98 8.75 -16.33
C LEU A 304 10.55 7.87 -17.46
N GLY A 305 10.79 8.42 -18.65
CA GLY A 305 11.16 7.65 -19.84
C GLY A 305 9.98 6.92 -20.49
N LEU A 306 8.78 7.51 -20.43
CA LEU A 306 7.52 6.99 -20.95
C LEU A 306 6.94 7.92 -22.03
N VAL A 307 5.72 7.64 -22.49
CA VAL A 307 5.04 8.43 -23.52
C VAL A 307 4.07 9.44 -22.90
N ALA A 308 4.07 10.67 -23.42
CA ALA A 308 3.11 11.68 -23.02
C ALA A 308 1.68 11.20 -23.33
N GLY A 309 0.78 11.35 -22.37
CA GLY A 309 -0.59 10.86 -22.45
C GLY A 309 -0.77 9.38 -22.08
N THR A 310 0.26 8.66 -21.62
CA THR A 310 0.06 7.35 -20.98
C THR A 310 -0.95 7.51 -19.83
N PRO A 311 -2.07 6.75 -19.83
CA PRO A 311 -3.11 6.84 -18.80
C PRO A 311 -2.57 6.65 -17.38
N VAL A 312 -3.02 7.49 -16.46
CA VAL A 312 -2.70 7.43 -15.03
C VAL A 312 -3.99 7.28 -14.25
N GLY A 313 -4.07 6.27 -13.39
CA GLY A 313 -5.22 6.05 -12.51
C GLY A 313 -5.10 6.85 -11.21
N THR A 314 -6.23 7.32 -10.67
CA THR A 314 -6.33 7.83 -9.31
C THR A 314 -5.74 6.83 -8.32
N SER A 315 -4.91 7.33 -7.41
CA SER A 315 -4.02 6.57 -6.52
C SER A 315 -4.73 5.84 -5.38
N LEU A 316 -3.96 5.05 -4.64
CA LEU A 316 -4.35 4.42 -3.38
C LEU A 316 -3.25 4.65 -2.32
N ILE A 317 -3.63 4.53 -1.05
CA ILE A 317 -2.65 4.30 0.02
C ILE A 317 -2.02 2.91 -0.19
N ASP A 318 -0.73 2.76 0.12
CA ASP A 318 0.07 1.53 -0.07
C ASP A 318 -0.61 0.25 0.44
N ALA A 319 -1.13 0.25 1.67
CA ALA A 319 -1.84 -0.90 2.22
C ALA A 319 -3.07 -1.26 1.36
N HIS A 320 -3.83 -0.25 0.92
CA HIS A 320 -5.05 -0.43 0.14
C HIS A 320 -4.74 -0.94 -1.26
N ALA A 321 -3.65 -0.46 -1.87
CA ALA A 321 -3.11 -1.05 -3.10
C ALA A 321 -2.69 -2.51 -2.89
N GLY A 322 -2.06 -2.84 -1.76
CA GLY A 322 -1.79 -4.23 -1.38
C GLY A 322 -3.06 -5.08 -1.32
N GLY A 323 -4.15 -4.54 -0.77
CA GLY A 323 -5.47 -5.17 -0.77
C GLY A 323 -6.00 -5.42 -2.19
N VAL A 324 -6.05 -4.39 -3.03
CA VAL A 324 -6.42 -4.52 -4.46
C VAL A 324 -5.52 -5.54 -5.18
N GLY A 325 -4.25 -5.61 -4.82
CA GLY A 325 -3.27 -6.56 -5.34
C GLY A 325 -3.50 -8.02 -4.94
N ILE A 326 -4.41 -8.30 -4.00
CA ILE A 326 -4.66 -9.69 -3.55
C ILE A 326 -6.11 -10.09 -3.39
N MET A 327 -7.09 -9.18 -3.26
CA MET A 327 -8.47 -9.52 -2.83
C MET A 327 -9.17 -10.56 -3.73
N GLU A 328 -8.82 -10.64 -5.02
CA GLU A 328 -9.32 -11.67 -5.95
C GLU A 328 -8.31 -12.81 -6.23
N SER A 329 -7.27 -12.94 -5.41
CA SER A 329 -6.33 -14.08 -5.46
C SER A 329 -6.95 -15.32 -4.82
N VAL A 330 -8.03 -15.82 -5.40
CA VAL A 330 -8.71 -17.04 -4.94
C VAL A 330 -8.30 -18.25 -5.76
N PRO A 331 -8.18 -19.44 -5.14
CA PRO A 331 -7.99 -20.68 -5.88
C PRO A 331 -9.17 -20.92 -6.83
N GLU A 332 -8.91 -21.50 -8.00
CA GLU A 332 -9.98 -21.96 -8.89
C GLU A 332 -10.81 -23.03 -8.17
N LEU A 333 -11.98 -22.65 -7.68
CA LEU A 333 -12.95 -23.60 -7.15
C LEU A 333 -13.48 -24.41 -8.34
N GLY A 334 -13.35 -25.73 -8.29
CA GLY A 334 -13.91 -26.62 -9.30
C GLY A 334 -15.42 -26.43 -9.39
N SER A 335 -15.90 -25.79 -10.47
CA SER A 335 -17.25 -25.77 -11.07
C SER A 335 -18.55 -25.70 -10.23
N GLU A 336 -18.53 -25.74 -8.89
CA GLU A 336 -19.75 -25.98 -8.09
C GLU A 336 -20.15 -24.87 -7.11
N ALA A 337 -19.31 -23.87 -6.84
CA ALA A 337 -19.68 -22.75 -5.97
C ALA A 337 -20.19 -21.56 -6.79
N LYS A 338 -21.50 -21.52 -7.05
CA LYS A 338 -22.22 -20.33 -7.54
C LYS A 338 -22.61 -19.41 -6.39
N GLU A 339 -21.67 -19.03 -5.53
CA GLU A 339 -21.92 -17.82 -4.74
C GLU A 339 -21.94 -16.64 -5.71
N ASN A 340 -22.80 -15.66 -5.45
CA ASN A 340 -22.72 -14.40 -6.17
C ASN A 340 -21.33 -13.82 -5.87
N ASP A 341 -20.50 -13.61 -6.89
CA ASP A 341 -19.12 -13.08 -6.77
C ASP A 341 -19.03 -11.87 -5.81
N ASN A 342 -20.12 -11.08 -5.74
CA ASN A 342 -20.24 -9.90 -4.89
C ASN A 342 -20.34 -10.19 -3.38
N GLU A 343 -20.80 -11.37 -2.97
CA GLU A 343 -20.84 -11.77 -1.56
C GLU A 343 -19.55 -12.49 -1.16
N ALA A 344 -18.96 -13.28 -2.07
CA ALA A 344 -17.75 -14.06 -1.82
C ALA A 344 -16.54 -13.19 -1.42
N ILE A 345 -16.42 -11.97 -1.94
CA ILE A 345 -15.35 -11.04 -1.54
C ILE A 345 -15.49 -10.53 -0.09
N CYS A 346 -16.71 -10.56 0.48
CA CYS A 346 -16.98 -10.14 1.86
C CYS A 346 -16.58 -11.21 2.90
N HIS A 347 -16.27 -12.43 2.47
CA HIS A 347 -15.77 -13.52 3.33
C HIS A 347 -14.24 -13.50 3.50
N ARG A 348 -13.59 -12.50 2.89
CA ARG A 348 -12.14 -12.39 2.78
C ARG A 348 -11.62 -11.23 3.61
N MET A 349 -10.48 -11.43 4.26
CA MET A 349 -9.71 -10.35 4.87
C MET A 349 -8.27 -10.35 4.35
N ALA A 350 -7.84 -9.21 3.82
CA ALA A 350 -6.46 -8.98 3.41
C ALA A 350 -5.58 -8.61 4.61
N LEU A 351 -4.46 -9.31 4.77
CA LEU A 351 -3.39 -9.05 5.72
C LEU A 351 -2.20 -8.45 4.96
N ILE A 352 -1.98 -7.15 5.13
CA ILE A 352 -0.83 -6.46 4.53
C ILE A 352 0.30 -6.45 5.55
N CYS A 353 1.17 -7.46 5.49
CA CYS A 353 2.13 -7.73 6.54
C CYS A 353 3.48 -7.04 6.29
N GLY A 354 3.92 -6.20 7.24
CA GLY A 354 5.21 -5.52 7.21
C GLY A 354 5.71 -5.20 8.61
N THR A 355 6.29 -4.01 8.79
CA THR A 355 6.69 -3.47 10.11
C THR A 355 5.50 -3.48 11.07
N SER A 356 4.35 -3.02 10.58
CA SER A 356 3.01 -3.19 11.13
C SER A 356 2.19 -4.10 10.21
N THR A 357 0.99 -4.51 10.62
CA THR A 357 0.06 -5.25 9.74
C THR A 357 -1.29 -4.55 9.68
N CYS A 358 -1.81 -4.32 8.47
CA CYS A 358 -3.17 -3.84 8.25
C CYS A 358 -4.10 -5.01 7.92
N HIS A 359 -5.31 -4.98 8.47
CA HIS A 359 -6.36 -5.99 8.34
C HIS A 359 -7.55 -5.36 7.63
N MET A 360 -7.73 -5.68 6.35
CA MET A 360 -8.76 -5.04 5.52
C MET A 360 -9.83 -6.03 5.10
N ALA A 361 -11.08 -5.71 5.38
CA ALA A 361 -12.25 -6.46 4.94
C ALA A 361 -13.28 -5.51 4.33
N VAL A 362 -14.07 -6.01 3.39
CA VAL A 362 -15.11 -5.23 2.72
C VAL A 362 -16.49 -5.79 3.02
N SER A 363 -17.49 -4.91 3.09
CA SER A 363 -18.89 -5.28 3.28
C SER A 363 -19.80 -4.43 2.39
N ARG A 364 -20.95 -4.98 2.01
CA ARG A 364 -22.03 -4.21 1.37
C ARG A 364 -22.79 -3.35 2.37
N ASN A 365 -22.75 -3.71 3.64
CA ASN A 365 -23.41 -3.00 4.72
C ASN A 365 -22.44 -2.06 5.43
N LYS A 366 -22.99 -0.97 5.96
CA LYS A 366 -22.26 -0.04 6.81
C LYS A 366 -22.09 -0.65 8.21
N LEU A 367 -20.89 -1.16 8.51
CA LEU A 367 -20.57 -1.82 9.79
C LEU A 367 -19.68 -0.93 10.65
N PHE A 368 -20.22 -0.40 11.75
CA PHE A 368 -19.43 0.29 12.77
C PHE A 368 -18.91 -0.72 13.78
N ILE A 369 -17.58 -0.75 13.94
CA ILE A 369 -16.89 -1.75 14.76
C ILE A 369 -15.99 -1.01 15.74
N PRO A 370 -16.27 -1.03 17.06
CA PRO A 370 -15.47 -0.33 18.06
C PRO A 370 -13.99 -0.72 17.96
N GLY A 371 -13.10 0.28 18.00
CA GLY A 371 -11.65 0.09 17.93
C GLY A 371 -11.10 -0.39 16.58
N VAL A 372 -11.90 -0.30 15.51
CA VAL A 372 -11.50 -0.60 14.13
C VAL A 372 -11.89 0.59 13.25
N TRP A 373 -11.01 0.99 12.33
CA TRP A 373 -11.31 2.12 11.44
C TRP A 373 -12.30 1.72 10.35
N GLY A 374 -13.00 2.72 9.81
CA GLY A 374 -14.14 2.55 8.92
C GLY A 374 -15.48 2.60 9.67
N PRO A 375 -16.60 2.35 8.97
CA PRO A 375 -16.67 1.86 7.60
C PRO A 375 -16.42 2.98 6.58
N PHE A 376 -15.46 2.76 5.69
CA PHE A 376 -15.05 3.72 4.65
C PHE A 376 -15.65 3.35 3.29
N TRP A 377 -16.61 4.13 2.80
CA TRP A 377 -17.27 3.85 1.53
C TRP A 377 -16.32 4.03 0.33
N SER A 378 -16.21 2.99 -0.48
CA SER A 378 -15.46 2.96 -1.74
C SER A 378 -13.98 3.34 -1.63
N ALA A 379 -13.39 3.22 -0.43
CA ALA A 379 -12.02 3.62 -0.17
C ALA A 379 -10.96 2.64 -0.70
N MET A 380 -11.35 1.40 -1.02
CA MET A 380 -10.45 0.40 -1.62
C MET A 380 -11.10 -0.26 -2.84
N ILE A 381 -12.29 -0.84 -2.64
CA ILE A 381 -13.08 -1.46 -3.72
C ILE A 381 -14.33 -0.61 -3.93
N PRO A 382 -14.59 -0.11 -5.16
CA PRO A 382 -15.79 0.67 -5.46
C PRO A 382 -17.07 -0.03 -5.02
N GLU A 383 -17.98 0.72 -4.40
CA GLU A 383 -19.30 0.27 -3.93
C GLU A 383 -19.29 -0.74 -2.76
N TYR A 384 -18.19 -0.78 -2.01
CA TYR A 384 -18.11 -1.50 -0.74
C TYR A 384 -17.70 -0.56 0.39
N TRP A 385 -18.13 -0.88 1.60
CA TRP A 385 -17.61 -0.31 2.83
C TRP A 385 -16.36 -1.07 3.26
N LEU A 386 -15.26 -0.35 3.45
CA LEU A 386 -14.00 -0.89 3.96
C LEU A 386 -13.94 -0.79 5.48
N THR A 387 -13.56 -1.89 6.12
CA THR A 387 -13.12 -1.95 7.51
C THR A 387 -11.59 -2.08 7.51
N GLU A 388 -10.90 -1.24 8.30
CA GLU A 388 -9.43 -1.20 8.38
C GLU A 388 -8.96 -1.38 9.83
N GLY A 389 -8.71 -2.63 10.22
CA GLY A 389 -8.01 -2.98 11.46
C GLY A 389 -6.50 -2.87 11.32
N GLY A 390 -5.79 -2.92 12.44
CA GLY A 390 -4.34 -3.04 12.37
C GLY A 390 -3.67 -3.43 13.68
N GLN A 391 -2.44 -3.94 13.54
CA GLN A 391 -1.49 -4.16 14.62
C GLN A 391 -0.28 -3.26 14.41
N SER A 392 -0.06 -2.33 15.35
CA SER A 392 0.96 -1.26 15.23
C SER A 392 2.40 -1.78 15.13
N ALA A 393 2.70 -2.94 15.73
CA ALA A 393 4.00 -3.58 15.63
C ALA A 393 3.82 -5.09 15.38
N THR A 394 4.31 -5.57 14.24
CA THR A 394 4.35 -7.00 13.90
C THR A 394 5.76 -7.39 13.49
N GLY A 395 6.21 -6.99 12.31
CA GLY A 395 7.60 -7.18 11.89
C GLY A 395 8.58 -6.46 12.81
N ALA A 396 8.28 -5.20 13.16
CA ALA A 396 9.08 -4.44 14.13
C ALA A 396 9.17 -5.12 15.50
N LEU A 397 8.10 -5.79 15.94
CA LEU A 397 8.13 -6.52 17.20
C LEU A 397 9.04 -7.75 17.11
N LEU A 398 8.98 -8.49 16.00
CA LEU A 398 9.86 -9.63 15.79
C LEU A 398 11.33 -9.20 15.70
N ASP A 399 11.63 -8.13 14.96
CA ASP A 399 12.96 -7.53 14.89
C ASP A 399 13.44 -7.10 16.29
N TYR A 400 12.60 -6.36 17.03
CA TYR A 400 12.90 -5.92 18.39
C TYR A 400 13.27 -7.08 19.32
N ILE A 401 12.49 -8.17 19.31
CA ILE A 401 12.75 -9.35 20.13
C ILE A 401 14.07 -10.02 19.75
N ILE A 402 14.41 -10.07 18.46
CA ILE A 402 15.66 -10.66 17.97
C ILE A 402 16.84 -9.77 18.34
N GLU A 403 16.77 -8.47 18.05
CA GLU A 403 17.87 -7.52 18.23
C GLU A 403 18.23 -7.32 19.71
N ASN A 404 17.25 -7.36 20.60
CA ASN A 404 17.46 -7.09 22.03
C ASN A 404 17.78 -8.34 22.88
N HIS A 405 17.90 -9.52 22.26
CA HIS A 405 18.26 -10.73 22.97
C HIS A 405 19.78 -10.94 23.03
N ALA A 406 20.31 -11.44 24.15
CA ALA A 406 21.75 -11.66 24.35
C ALA A 406 22.40 -12.60 23.30
N ALA A 407 21.62 -13.54 22.74
CA ALA A 407 22.07 -14.45 21.69
C ALA A 407 22.15 -13.82 20.29
N SER A 408 21.66 -12.58 20.10
CA SER A 408 21.51 -11.94 18.79
C SER A 408 22.82 -11.85 17.99
N PRO A 409 23.95 -11.37 18.56
CA PRO A 409 25.20 -11.27 17.79
C PRO A 409 25.70 -12.63 17.30
N ARG A 410 25.51 -13.68 18.12
CA ARG A 410 25.90 -15.04 17.77
C ARG A 410 25.00 -15.63 16.69
N LEU A 411 23.69 -15.41 16.80
CA LEU A 411 22.70 -15.81 15.80
C LEU A 411 23.00 -15.14 14.44
N ALA A 412 23.26 -13.83 14.44
CA ALA A 412 23.58 -13.06 13.25
C ALA A 412 24.85 -13.60 12.55
N ASN A 413 25.91 -13.90 13.31
CA ASN A 413 27.13 -14.50 12.77
C ASN A 413 26.88 -15.88 12.14
N ARG A 414 26.04 -16.73 12.75
CA ARG A 414 25.65 -18.02 12.15
C ARG A 414 24.78 -17.86 10.91
N ALA A 415 23.81 -16.94 10.94
CA ALA A 415 22.95 -16.69 9.79
C ALA A 415 23.79 -16.22 8.58
N ALA A 416 24.73 -15.30 8.82
CA ALA A 416 25.66 -14.81 7.80
C ALA A 416 26.57 -15.93 7.24
N SER A 417 27.11 -16.80 8.10
CA SER A 417 27.97 -17.91 7.65
C SER A 417 27.21 -18.95 6.82
N LEU A 418 25.92 -19.13 7.10
CA LEU A 418 25.01 -20.01 6.35
C LEU A 418 24.36 -19.33 5.15
N LYS A 419 24.52 -18.01 4.98
CA LYS A 419 23.86 -17.19 3.95
C LYS A 419 22.33 -17.30 3.97
N ILE A 420 21.75 -17.39 5.16
CA ILE A 420 20.30 -17.41 5.39
C ILE A 420 19.90 -16.23 6.28
N SER A 421 18.61 -15.91 6.31
CA SER A 421 18.09 -14.89 7.23
C SER A 421 18.09 -15.38 8.69
N MET A 422 18.10 -14.45 9.65
CA MET A 422 17.95 -14.79 11.07
C MET A 422 16.61 -15.49 11.33
N PHE A 423 15.53 -15.08 10.66
CA PHE A 423 14.21 -15.70 10.75
C PHE A 423 14.21 -17.16 10.27
N GLU A 424 14.91 -17.44 9.18
CA GLU A 424 15.05 -18.80 8.66
C GLU A 424 15.86 -19.67 9.61
N LEU A 425 16.95 -19.14 10.17
CA LEU A 425 17.76 -19.85 11.17
C LEU A 425 16.96 -20.15 12.45
N LEU A 426 16.15 -19.21 12.94
CA LEU A 426 15.26 -19.42 14.08
C LEU A 426 14.19 -20.46 13.76
N SER A 427 13.57 -20.38 12.58
CA SER A 427 12.57 -21.37 12.13
C SER A 427 13.15 -22.78 12.04
N ASN A 428 14.37 -22.93 11.53
CA ASN A 428 15.08 -24.21 11.47
C ASN A 428 15.45 -24.73 12.87
N THR A 429 15.83 -23.82 13.77
CA THR A 429 16.09 -24.16 15.18
C THR A 429 14.83 -24.69 15.85
N ILE A 430 13.68 -24.01 15.68
CA ILE A 430 12.38 -24.43 16.22
C ILE A 430 12.00 -25.83 15.70
N LYS A 431 12.12 -26.06 14.40
CA LYS A 431 11.82 -27.37 13.79
C LYS A 431 12.66 -28.49 14.41
N THR A 432 13.95 -28.23 14.64
CA THR A 432 14.86 -29.21 15.27
C THR A 432 14.49 -29.48 16.73
N MET A 433 14.04 -28.45 17.47
CA MET A 433 13.65 -28.58 18.87
C MET A 433 12.43 -29.48 19.09
N ILE A 434 11.52 -29.58 18.12
CA ILE A 434 10.36 -30.49 18.21
C ILE A 434 10.83 -31.93 18.45
N ASP A 435 11.78 -32.40 17.64
CA ASP A 435 12.29 -33.77 17.69
C ASP A 435 13.12 -33.99 18.96
N GLU A 436 14.00 -33.04 19.29
CA GLU A 436 14.87 -33.13 20.48
C GLU A 436 14.08 -33.18 21.79
N LEU A 437 13.04 -32.35 21.89
CA LEU A 437 12.19 -32.25 23.09
C LEU A 437 11.01 -33.22 23.06
N LYS A 438 10.84 -33.99 21.97
CA LYS A 438 9.71 -34.90 21.74
C LYS A 438 8.36 -34.19 21.91
N SER A 439 8.29 -32.94 21.44
CA SER A 439 7.08 -32.13 21.51
C SER A 439 5.99 -32.74 20.61
N PRO A 440 4.72 -32.81 21.04
CA PRO A 440 3.65 -33.43 20.25
C PRO A 440 3.32 -32.68 18.95
N PHE A 441 3.62 -31.38 18.89
CA PHE A 441 3.50 -30.51 17.72
C PHE A 441 4.30 -29.22 17.94
N LEU A 442 4.56 -28.45 16.88
CA LEU A 442 5.43 -27.25 16.92
C LEU A 442 4.96 -26.24 17.97
N ALA A 443 3.69 -25.86 17.92
CA ALA A 443 3.14 -24.83 18.80
C ALA A 443 3.27 -25.16 20.30
N ALA A 444 3.33 -26.45 20.68
CA ALA A 444 3.47 -26.87 22.09
C ALA A 444 4.83 -26.50 22.71
N LEU A 445 5.83 -26.14 21.90
CA LEU A 445 7.15 -25.70 22.40
C LEU A 445 7.06 -24.46 23.32
N THR A 446 6.00 -23.67 23.20
CA THR A 446 5.78 -22.46 24.00
C THR A 446 4.69 -22.65 25.05
N GLU A 447 4.50 -23.88 25.57
CA GLU A 447 3.50 -24.20 26.61
C GLU A 447 3.57 -23.28 27.83
N HIS A 448 4.78 -22.83 28.19
CA HIS A 448 5.00 -21.99 29.35
C HIS A 448 5.42 -20.56 29.02
N ILE A 449 5.43 -20.17 27.73
CA ILE A 449 5.84 -18.83 27.29
C ILE A 449 4.69 -18.17 26.53
N HIS A 450 4.26 -17.01 27.01
CA HIS A 450 3.12 -16.26 26.46
C HIS A 450 3.52 -14.81 26.23
N VAL A 451 3.07 -14.24 25.11
CA VAL A 451 3.38 -12.87 24.73
C VAL A 451 2.07 -12.13 24.44
N LEU A 452 1.83 -11.05 25.19
CA LEU A 452 0.91 -9.98 24.79
C LEU A 452 1.71 -9.01 23.90
N PRO A 453 1.37 -8.84 22.61
CA PRO A 453 2.23 -8.18 21.62
C PRO A 453 2.10 -6.65 21.60
N ASP A 454 1.37 -6.04 22.53
CA ASP A 454 1.06 -4.59 22.53
C ASP A 454 2.26 -3.70 22.96
N PHE A 455 3.47 -3.98 22.45
CA PHE A 455 4.70 -3.22 22.77
C PHE A 455 4.63 -1.76 22.31
N HIS A 456 3.74 -1.46 21.36
CA HIS A 456 3.47 -0.12 20.85
C HIS A 456 1.97 0.24 20.97
N GLY A 457 1.33 -0.19 22.07
CA GLY A 457 -0.12 -0.06 22.26
C GLY A 457 -0.92 -1.05 21.40
N ASN A 458 -2.23 -1.05 21.60
CA ASN A 458 -3.17 -1.81 20.79
C ASN A 458 -3.99 -0.88 19.91
N ARG A 459 -3.84 -0.99 18.58
CA ARG A 459 -4.68 -0.27 17.62
C ARG A 459 -6.06 -0.91 17.51
N SER A 460 -6.10 -2.21 17.21
CA SER A 460 -7.36 -2.95 17.06
C SER A 460 -7.33 -4.32 17.76
N PRO A 461 -8.46 -4.79 18.30
CA PRO A 461 -9.76 -4.10 18.37
C PRO A 461 -9.95 -3.25 19.65
N ILE A 462 -8.96 -3.20 20.55
CA ILE A 462 -9.12 -2.54 21.86
C ILE A 462 -9.05 -1.01 21.74
N ALA A 463 -8.25 -0.49 20.81
CA ALA A 463 -7.93 0.94 20.70
C ALA A 463 -7.39 1.54 22.02
N ASP A 464 -6.44 0.85 22.65
CA ASP A 464 -5.72 1.32 23.84
C ASP A 464 -4.24 1.60 23.50
N PRO A 465 -3.87 2.85 23.18
CA PRO A 465 -2.48 3.21 22.90
C PRO A 465 -1.58 3.11 24.15
N LYS A 466 -2.16 3.01 25.35
CA LYS A 466 -1.42 2.86 26.61
C LYS A 466 -1.13 1.40 26.95
N SER A 467 -1.68 0.43 26.21
CA SER A 467 -1.35 -0.99 26.36
C SER A 467 0.16 -1.21 26.20
N LYS A 468 0.73 -2.16 26.94
CA LYS A 468 2.14 -2.51 26.94
C LYS A 468 2.32 -4.00 26.70
N GLY A 469 3.48 -4.33 26.13
CA GLY A 469 3.90 -5.71 25.92
C GLY A 469 4.11 -6.46 27.24
N ILE A 470 3.72 -7.73 27.26
CA ILE A 470 4.00 -8.64 28.40
C ILE A 470 4.65 -9.90 27.85
N VAL A 471 5.76 -10.31 28.47
CA VAL A 471 6.35 -11.63 28.26
C VAL A 471 6.24 -12.41 29.56
N PHE A 472 5.39 -13.43 29.58
CA PHE A 472 5.18 -14.30 30.72
C PHE A 472 5.91 -15.64 30.52
N GLY A 473 6.54 -16.14 31.58
CA GLY A 473 7.26 -17.42 31.57
C GLY A 473 8.77 -17.35 31.34
N LEU A 474 9.40 -16.21 31.63
CA LEU A 474 10.85 -16.04 31.51
C LEU A 474 11.62 -16.91 32.52
N THR A 475 12.76 -17.44 32.07
CA THR A 475 13.77 -18.12 32.90
C THR A 475 15.10 -17.36 32.81
N LEU A 476 16.15 -17.84 33.51
CA LEU A 476 17.50 -17.28 33.40
C LEU A 476 18.26 -17.75 32.14
N GLU A 477 17.62 -18.50 31.24
CA GLU A 477 18.25 -18.99 30.01
C GLU A 477 18.37 -17.87 28.97
N THR A 478 19.53 -17.77 28.33
CA THR A 478 19.83 -16.74 27.32
C THR A 478 20.38 -17.34 26.02
N SER A 479 20.12 -18.63 25.78
CA SER A 479 20.63 -19.38 24.65
C SER A 479 19.93 -19.01 23.32
N GLU A 480 20.50 -19.43 22.19
CA GLU A 480 19.83 -19.35 20.87
C GLU A 480 18.50 -20.14 20.88
N ARG A 481 18.40 -21.22 21.66
CA ARG A 481 17.15 -22.00 21.80
C ARG A 481 16.08 -21.18 22.50
N GLN A 482 16.44 -20.48 23.56
CA GLN A 482 15.49 -19.62 24.25
C GLN A 482 15.05 -18.43 23.37
N LEU A 483 15.96 -17.84 22.59
CA LEU A 483 15.55 -16.84 21.59
C LEU A 483 14.54 -17.42 20.59
N ALA A 484 14.77 -18.65 20.11
CA ALA A 484 13.86 -19.33 19.20
C ALA A 484 12.46 -19.55 19.80
N LEU A 485 12.38 -19.90 21.09
CA LEU A 485 11.10 -20.04 21.80
C LEU A 485 10.40 -18.70 22.01
N LEU A 486 11.14 -17.65 22.40
CA LEU A 486 10.59 -16.30 22.57
C LEU A 486 10.09 -15.75 21.23
N TYR A 487 10.84 -15.97 20.15
CA TYR A 487 10.44 -15.64 18.79
C TYR A 487 9.13 -16.35 18.40
N LEU A 488 9.03 -17.67 18.60
CA LEU A 488 7.81 -18.42 18.34
C LEU A 488 6.62 -17.92 19.17
N ALA A 489 6.82 -17.67 20.47
CA ALA A 489 5.77 -17.14 21.33
C ALA A 489 5.32 -15.74 20.90
N THR A 490 6.23 -14.93 20.34
CA THR A 490 5.91 -13.61 19.77
C THR A 490 5.11 -13.73 18.48
N VAL A 491 5.49 -14.65 17.57
CA VAL A 491 4.71 -14.98 16.37
C VAL A 491 3.28 -15.39 16.74
N GLN A 492 3.15 -16.27 17.74
CA GLN A 492 1.84 -16.69 18.25
C GLN A 492 1.06 -15.53 18.89
N GLY A 493 1.72 -14.67 19.68
CA GLY A 493 1.13 -13.46 20.26
C GLY A 493 0.53 -12.54 19.19
N ILE A 494 1.28 -12.29 18.11
CA ILE A 494 0.81 -11.51 16.96
C ILE A 494 -0.41 -12.19 16.31
N ALA A 495 -0.35 -13.50 16.09
CA ALA A 495 -1.45 -14.28 15.51
C ALA A 495 -2.71 -14.29 16.39
N TYR A 496 -2.58 -14.36 17.72
CA TYR A 496 -3.71 -14.19 18.65
C TYR A 496 -4.34 -12.80 18.54
N GLY A 497 -3.52 -11.76 18.36
CA GLY A 497 -4.02 -10.42 18.05
C GLY A 497 -4.80 -10.36 16.73
N THR A 498 -4.30 -11.03 15.68
CA THR A 498 -5.04 -11.15 14.41
C THR A 498 -6.35 -11.94 14.58
N ARG A 499 -6.34 -13.04 15.34
CA ARG A 499 -7.56 -13.79 15.68
C ARG A 499 -8.57 -12.91 16.40
N HIS A 500 -8.12 -12.08 17.35
CA HIS A 500 -8.98 -11.14 18.05
C HIS A 500 -9.64 -10.13 17.11
N ILE A 501 -8.88 -9.56 16.17
CA ILE A 501 -9.43 -8.64 15.16
C ILE A 501 -10.49 -9.34 14.29
N VAL A 502 -10.20 -10.55 13.80
CA VAL A 502 -11.13 -11.32 12.94
C VAL A 502 -12.40 -11.69 13.69
N GLU A 503 -12.29 -12.26 14.90
CA GLU A 503 -13.45 -12.62 15.72
C GLU A 503 -14.29 -11.38 16.05
N HIS A 504 -13.66 -10.25 16.40
CA HIS A 504 -14.34 -8.98 16.68
C HIS A 504 -15.05 -8.42 15.43
N CYS A 505 -14.44 -8.50 14.25
CA CYS A 505 -15.10 -8.10 13.02
C CYS A 505 -16.32 -8.98 12.71
N ASN A 506 -16.19 -10.30 12.90
CA ASN A 506 -17.26 -11.26 12.63
C ASN A 506 -18.44 -11.10 13.61
N THR A 507 -18.19 -10.80 14.88
CA THR A 507 -19.28 -10.51 15.85
C THR A 507 -20.04 -9.22 15.51
N HIS A 508 -19.47 -8.34 14.70
CA HIS A 508 -20.08 -7.09 14.24
C HIS A 508 -20.55 -7.12 12.77
N GLY A 509 -20.74 -8.32 12.20
CA GLY A 509 -21.47 -8.51 10.94
C GLY A 509 -20.63 -8.86 9.72
N HIS A 510 -19.30 -8.92 9.84
CA HIS A 510 -18.48 -9.58 8.82
C HIS A 510 -18.65 -11.11 8.88
N LYS A 511 -18.25 -11.80 7.83
CA LYS A 511 -18.28 -13.27 7.72
C LYS A 511 -16.92 -13.82 7.27
N ILE A 512 -15.84 -13.28 7.82
CA ILE A 512 -14.48 -13.61 7.40
C ILE A 512 -14.19 -15.07 7.76
N ASP A 513 -13.93 -15.87 6.73
CA ASP A 513 -13.54 -17.28 6.84
C ASP A 513 -12.27 -17.61 6.04
N THR A 514 -11.71 -16.63 5.33
CA THR A 514 -10.51 -16.77 4.50
C THR A 514 -9.64 -15.54 4.64
N LEU A 515 -8.33 -15.72 4.83
CA LEU A 515 -7.36 -14.63 4.84
C LEU A 515 -6.52 -14.65 3.56
N LEU A 516 -6.10 -13.46 3.11
CA LEU A 516 -5.14 -13.31 2.02
C LEU A 516 -3.96 -12.52 2.55
N ALA A 517 -2.75 -13.07 2.49
CA ALA A 517 -1.59 -12.43 3.11
C ALA A 517 -0.54 -12.03 2.08
N CYS A 518 -0.06 -10.78 2.15
CA CYS A 518 1.05 -10.28 1.36
C CYS A 518 2.06 -9.52 2.21
N GLY A 519 3.16 -9.09 1.58
CA GLY A 519 4.23 -8.32 2.22
C GLY A 519 5.36 -9.18 2.79
N GLY A 520 6.27 -8.56 3.53
CA GLY A 520 7.54 -9.19 3.92
C GLY A 520 7.36 -10.41 4.83
N LEU A 521 6.47 -10.31 5.82
CA LEU A 521 6.24 -11.40 6.77
C LEU A 521 5.51 -12.58 6.15
N SER A 522 4.77 -12.40 5.05
CA SER A 522 4.07 -13.52 4.41
C SER A 522 5.01 -14.52 3.76
N LYS A 523 6.28 -14.14 3.54
CA LYS A 523 7.37 -15.03 3.09
C LYS A 523 7.84 -15.99 4.20
N ASN A 524 7.46 -15.74 5.45
CA ASN A 524 7.83 -16.58 6.58
C ASN A 524 6.79 -17.71 6.77
N SER A 525 7.16 -18.91 6.35
CA SER A 525 6.30 -20.10 6.43
C SER A 525 5.82 -20.43 7.85
N LEU A 526 6.66 -20.23 8.87
CA LEU A 526 6.27 -20.46 10.26
C LEU A 526 5.22 -19.44 10.70
N TYR A 527 5.43 -18.16 10.37
CA TYR A 527 4.48 -17.10 10.68
C TYR A 527 3.10 -17.39 10.09
N ILE A 528 3.03 -17.71 8.79
CA ILE A 528 1.76 -17.98 8.11
C ILE A 528 1.10 -19.28 8.60
N GLN A 529 1.86 -20.35 8.87
CA GLN A 529 1.27 -21.58 9.40
C GLN A 529 0.69 -21.38 10.80
N GLU A 530 1.39 -20.69 11.71
CA GLU A 530 0.85 -20.41 13.05
C GLU A 530 -0.39 -19.52 12.97
N HIS A 531 -0.46 -18.54 12.04
CA HIS A 531 -1.69 -17.77 11.82
C HIS A 531 -2.84 -18.67 11.37
N ALA A 532 -2.63 -19.56 10.40
CA ALA A 532 -3.67 -20.48 9.93
C ALA A 532 -4.16 -21.40 11.07
N ASP A 533 -3.23 -21.96 11.85
CA ASP A 533 -3.54 -22.86 12.97
C ASP A 533 -4.29 -22.15 14.12
N ILE A 534 -3.93 -20.90 14.41
CA ILE A 534 -4.52 -20.11 15.50
C ILE A 534 -5.92 -19.60 15.14
N LEU A 535 -6.10 -19.10 13.91
CA LEU A 535 -7.38 -18.57 13.45
C LEU A 535 -8.35 -19.69 13.02
N GLY A 536 -7.84 -20.83 12.58
CA GLY A 536 -8.66 -21.94 12.11
C GLY A 536 -9.27 -21.72 10.72
N CYS A 537 -8.71 -20.80 9.92
CA CYS A 537 -9.11 -20.53 8.54
C CYS A 537 -7.94 -20.66 7.55
N PRO A 538 -8.21 -20.96 6.26
CA PRO A 538 -7.18 -20.96 5.23
C PRO A 538 -6.58 -19.56 5.01
N ILE A 539 -5.28 -19.53 4.74
CA ILE A 539 -4.55 -18.33 4.32
C ILE A 539 -4.06 -18.52 2.90
N VAL A 540 -4.46 -17.62 2.00
CA VAL A 540 -4.02 -17.61 0.60
C VAL A 540 -2.86 -16.64 0.43
N LEU A 541 -1.77 -17.14 -0.12
CA LEU A 541 -0.63 -16.36 -0.57
C LEU A 541 -0.78 -16.12 -2.08
N PRO A 542 -0.68 -14.86 -2.55
CA PRO A 542 -0.81 -14.55 -3.97
C PRO A 542 0.37 -15.13 -4.77
N ARG A 543 0.18 -15.34 -6.07
CA ARG A 543 1.23 -15.75 -7.00
C ARG A 543 2.34 -14.69 -7.07
N GLU A 544 1.95 -13.42 -7.14
CA GLU A 544 2.88 -12.30 -7.16
C GLU A 544 3.14 -11.78 -5.74
N SER A 545 4.40 -11.84 -5.30
CA SER A 545 4.80 -11.37 -3.98
C SER A 545 4.81 -9.85 -3.84
N GLU A 546 4.93 -9.11 -4.95
CA GLU A 546 4.94 -7.64 -4.99
C GLU A 546 3.52 -7.07 -5.11
N SER A 547 2.66 -7.40 -4.15
CA SER A 547 1.22 -7.14 -4.25
C SER A 547 0.84 -5.66 -4.26
N VAL A 548 1.62 -4.79 -3.58
CA VAL A 548 1.38 -3.33 -3.63
C VAL A 548 1.66 -2.78 -5.03
N LEU A 549 2.75 -3.21 -5.66
CA LEU A 549 3.06 -2.84 -7.05
C LEU A 549 1.99 -3.38 -8.01
N LEU A 550 1.52 -4.62 -7.81
CA LEU A 550 0.44 -5.18 -8.61
C LEU A 550 -0.86 -4.39 -8.46
N GLY A 551 -1.22 -4.02 -7.22
CA GLY A 551 -2.37 -3.18 -6.93
C GLY A 551 -2.31 -1.83 -7.62
N ALA A 552 -1.15 -1.17 -7.58
CA ALA A 552 -0.93 0.09 -8.30
C ALA A 552 -1.02 -0.10 -9.83
N ALA A 553 -0.50 -1.20 -10.37
CA ALA A 553 -0.60 -1.53 -11.79
C ALA A 553 -2.06 -1.79 -12.23
N ILE A 554 -2.87 -2.42 -11.37
CA ILE A 554 -4.31 -2.60 -11.59
C ILE A 554 -5.03 -1.25 -11.77
N LEU A 555 -4.67 -0.21 -11.00
CA LEU A 555 -5.21 1.15 -11.19
C LEU A 555 -4.89 1.69 -12.59
N GLY A 556 -3.65 1.49 -13.06
CA GLY A 556 -3.24 1.85 -14.41
C GLY A 556 -3.98 1.06 -15.50
N ALA A 557 -4.25 -0.21 -15.26
CA ALA A 557 -5.02 -1.06 -16.18
C ALA A 557 -6.47 -0.57 -16.33
N VAL A 558 -7.11 -0.15 -15.25
CA VAL A 558 -8.46 0.45 -15.28
C VAL A 558 -8.41 1.81 -15.99
N ALA A 559 -7.43 2.66 -15.68
CA ALA A 559 -7.27 3.97 -16.31
C ALA A 559 -7.04 3.88 -17.83
N SER A 560 -6.33 2.84 -18.29
CA SER A 560 -6.13 2.54 -19.71
C SER A 560 -7.40 2.10 -20.45
N LYS A 561 -8.52 1.89 -19.72
CA LYS A 561 -9.79 1.33 -20.22
C LYS A 561 -9.67 -0.08 -20.81
N LYS A 562 -8.59 -0.81 -20.50
CA LYS A 562 -8.47 -2.24 -20.81
C LYS A 562 -9.56 -3.04 -20.08
N TYR A 563 -9.85 -2.68 -18.84
CA TYR A 563 -10.90 -3.27 -18.01
C TYR A 563 -11.95 -2.21 -17.68
N SER A 564 -13.22 -2.62 -17.60
CA SER A 564 -14.32 -1.65 -17.41
C SER A 564 -14.43 -1.19 -15.96
N SER A 565 -14.00 -2.03 -15.01
CA SER A 565 -14.06 -1.79 -13.56
C SER A 565 -12.81 -2.30 -12.83
N LEU A 566 -12.62 -1.83 -11.59
CA LEU A 566 -11.55 -2.33 -10.72
C LEU A 566 -11.70 -3.82 -10.42
N THR A 567 -12.93 -4.30 -10.20
CA THR A 567 -13.20 -5.72 -9.93
C THR A 567 -12.82 -6.61 -11.11
N GLU A 568 -13.11 -6.21 -12.35
CA GLU A 568 -12.66 -6.97 -13.54
C GLU A 568 -11.14 -7.02 -13.65
N ALA A 569 -10.46 -5.90 -13.39
CA ALA A 569 -9.00 -5.85 -13.43
C ALA A 569 -8.39 -6.73 -12.32
N MET A 570 -8.92 -6.68 -11.10
CA MET A 570 -8.51 -7.55 -9.99
C MET A 570 -8.66 -9.04 -10.37
N LYS A 571 -9.82 -9.46 -10.88
CA LYS A 571 -10.04 -10.86 -11.30
C LYS A 571 -9.10 -11.32 -12.41
N ALA A 572 -8.69 -10.43 -13.30
CA ALA A 572 -7.79 -10.76 -14.40
C ALA A 572 -6.30 -10.79 -14.00
N LEU A 573 -5.88 -9.93 -13.08
CA LEU A 573 -4.47 -9.75 -12.71
C LEU A 573 -4.09 -10.42 -11.39
N ASN A 574 -5.02 -10.60 -10.45
CA ASN A 574 -4.77 -11.37 -9.24
C ASN A 574 -4.76 -12.87 -9.54
N ALA A 575 -3.96 -13.62 -8.79
CA ALA A 575 -3.94 -15.06 -8.88
C ALA A 575 -3.48 -15.66 -7.55
N ALA A 576 -4.16 -16.72 -7.12
CA ALA A 576 -3.69 -17.51 -5.98
C ALA A 576 -2.37 -18.22 -6.32
N GLY A 577 -1.44 -18.20 -5.38
CA GLY A 577 -0.19 -18.95 -5.45
C GLY A 577 -0.25 -20.21 -4.60
N GLN A 578 -0.28 -20.03 -3.27
CA GLN A 578 -0.30 -21.13 -2.32
C GLN A 578 -1.44 -20.96 -1.32
N VAL A 579 -2.10 -22.05 -0.95
CA VAL A 579 -3.09 -22.08 0.13
C VAL A 579 -2.52 -22.82 1.32
N ILE A 580 -2.44 -22.14 2.46
CA ILE A 580 -2.01 -22.71 3.74
C ILE A 580 -3.26 -23.04 4.55
N HIS A 581 -3.43 -24.32 4.87
CA HIS A 581 -4.56 -24.78 5.67
C HIS A 581 -4.18 -24.92 7.14
N PRO A 582 -5.12 -24.67 8.06
CA PRO A 582 -4.95 -25.01 9.47
C PRO A 582 -4.65 -26.50 9.65
N SER A 583 -3.89 -26.80 10.71
CA SER A 583 -3.60 -28.17 11.12
C SER A 583 -4.87 -28.98 11.33
N LYS A 584 -4.91 -30.17 10.73
CA LYS A 584 -6.02 -31.14 10.91
C LYS A 584 -5.98 -31.83 12.28
N ASN A 585 -4.92 -31.62 13.06
CA ASN A 585 -4.80 -32.23 14.38
C ASN A 585 -5.64 -31.43 15.41
N PRO A 586 -6.72 -32.01 15.98
CA PRO A 586 -7.60 -31.30 16.90
C PRO A 586 -6.89 -30.83 18.19
N LYS A 587 -5.76 -31.45 18.55
CA LYS A 587 -4.94 -31.02 19.69
C LYS A 587 -4.32 -29.64 19.48
N VAL A 588 -3.97 -29.29 18.24
CA VAL A 588 -3.37 -27.98 17.89
C VAL A 588 -4.39 -26.88 18.11
N LYS A 589 -5.61 -27.02 17.56
CA LYS A 589 -6.69 -26.06 17.79
C LYS A 589 -7.01 -25.91 19.28
N LYS A 590 -7.18 -27.02 20.00
CA LYS A 590 -7.46 -27.00 21.44
C LYS A 590 -6.37 -26.27 22.24
N TYR A 591 -5.11 -26.45 21.85
CA TYR A 591 -3.98 -25.77 22.47
C TYR A 591 -4.00 -24.26 22.22
N HIS A 592 -4.21 -23.82 20.98
CA HIS A 592 -4.31 -22.40 20.65
C HIS A 592 -5.54 -21.75 21.27
N ASP A 593 -6.68 -22.45 21.38
CA ASP A 593 -7.84 -21.94 22.12
C ASP A 593 -7.51 -21.69 23.60
N ALA A 594 -6.72 -22.55 24.24
CA ALA A 594 -6.26 -22.34 25.61
C ALA A 594 -5.28 -21.16 25.73
N LYS A 595 -4.33 -21.02 24.80
CA LYS A 595 -3.40 -19.87 24.78
C LYS A 595 -4.10 -18.56 24.43
N TYR A 596 -5.14 -18.60 23.60
CA TYR A 596 -5.95 -17.43 23.26
C TYR A 596 -6.71 -16.90 24.49
N ARG A 597 -7.21 -17.79 25.36
CA ARG A 597 -7.75 -17.37 26.65
C ARG A 597 -6.70 -16.69 27.52
N ILE A 598 -5.49 -17.25 27.61
CA ILE A 598 -4.38 -16.64 28.38
C ILE A 598 -4.00 -15.27 27.78
N PHE A 599 -3.98 -15.13 26.46
CA PHE A 599 -3.73 -13.86 25.78
C PHE A 599 -4.70 -12.75 26.26
N HIS A 600 -5.99 -13.06 26.38
CA HIS A 600 -6.98 -12.13 26.95
C HIS A 600 -6.75 -11.86 28.43
N GLU A 601 -6.49 -12.90 29.23
CA GLU A 601 -6.20 -12.77 30.67
C GLU A 601 -5.00 -11.84 30.95
N LEU A 602 -3.96 -11.87 30.10
CA LEU A 602 -2.80 -10.97 30.21
C LEU A 602 -3.18 -9.50 30.02
N TYR A 603 -4.08 -9.19 29.08
CA TYR A 603 -4.56 -7.82 28.88
C TYR A 603 -5.38 -7.32 30.09
N GLU A 604 -6.32 -8.14 30.57
CA GLU A 604 -7.12 -7.83 31.76
C GLU A 604 -6.26 -7.62 33.02
N GLN A 605 -5.23 -8.47 33.20
CA GLN A 605 -4.30 -8.34 34.31
C GLN A 605 -3.54 -7.01 34.27
N GLN A 606 -3.10 -6.57 33.10
CA GLN A 606 -2.47 -5.26 32.94
C GLN A 606 -3.41 -4.12 33.30
N LEU A 607 -4.68 -4.16 32.90
CA LEU A 607 -5.66 -3.13 33.26
C LEU A 607 -5.82 -3.03 34.78
N SER A 608 -5.94 -4.17 35.45
CA SER A 608 -5.99 -4.24 36.92
C SER A 608 -4.75 -3.63 37.58
N GLN A 609 -3.55 -3.99 37.11
CA GLN A 609 -2.28 -3.46 37.64
C GLN A 609 -2.17 -1.93 37.44
N ARG A 610 -2.56 -1.42 36.26
CA ARG A 610 -2.59 0.02 35.98
C ARG A 610 -3.53 0.74 36.94
N SER A 611 -4.71 0.19 37.21
CA SER A 611 -5.67 0.75 38.18
C SER A 611 -5.12 0.78 39.60
N ILE A 612 -4.44 -0.30 40.05
CA ILE A 612 -3.82 -0.35 41.38
C ILE A 612 -2.78 0.75 41.54
N MET A 613 -1.92 0.95 40.52
CA MET A 613 -0.89 1.98 40.58
C MET A 613 -1.47 3.40 40.52
N ALA A 614 -2.53 3.62 39.73
CA ALA A 614 -3.22 4.91 39.70
C ALA A 614 -3.79 5.27 41.08
N GLN A 615 -4.47 4.33 41.73
CA GLN A 615 -5.02 4.51 43.09
C GLN A 615 -3.93 4.74 44.15
N ALA A 616 -2.74 4.17 43.97
CA ALA A 616 -1.62 4.38 44.90
C ALA A 616 -0.93 5.76 44.73
N LEU A 617 -1.20 6.46 43.63
CA LEU A 617 -0.66 7.78 43.32
C LEU A 617 -1.65 8.93 43.57
N GLU A 618 -2.94 8.61 43.73
CA GLU A 618 -3.98 9.50 44.27
C GLU A 618 -3.82 9.71 45.78
#